data_AF-A0A958BLZ7-F1
#
_entry.id   AF-A0A958BLZ7-F1
#
_cell.length_a   1.000
_cell.length_b   1.000
_cell.length_c   1.000
_cell.angle_alpha   90.00
_cell.angle_beta   90.00
_cell.angle_gamma   90.00
#
_symmetry.space_group_name_H-M   'P 1'
#
loop_
_entity.id
_entity.type
_entity.pdbx_description
1 polymer ?
#
loop_
_entity_poly.entity_id
_entity_poly.type
_entity_poly.pdbx_seq_one_letter_code
_entity_poly.pdbx_strand_id
1 'polypeptide(L)'
;MILIDAVRDNWVVLLIPVFAGVVGWITNVAAVWLLFHPVEFVGIRPYLGFQGIIPNASKNMGAYLAEIVTEKLLDLRELFAGMEPEKILPTMKPALHAMADEVLEEAAGEHAAQMWGAMDENVKAQ
;
A
#
# COMPACT_ATOMS: atom_id res chain seq x y z
N MET A 1 -36.25 34.11 0.62
CA MET A 1 -37.56 34.60 0.13
C MET A 1 -37.78 34.16 -1.32
N ILE A 2 -36.98 34.63 -2.28
CA ILE A 2 -37.12 34.37 -3.73
C ILE A 2 -37.36 32.89 -4.12
N LEU A 3 -36.59 31.95 -3.57
CA LEU A 3 -36.73 30.52 -3.93
C LEU A 3 -38.04 29.90 -3.40
N ILE A 4 -38.47 30.28 -2.20
CA ILE A 4 -39.70 29.78 -1.58
C ILE A 4 -40.92 30.36 -2.31
N ASP A 5 -40.83 31.62 -2.72
CA ASP A 5 -41.86 32.30 -3.50
C ASP A 5 -41.96 31.67 -4.90
N ALA A 6 -40.83 31.37 -5.55
CA ALA A 6 -40.77 30.70 -6.85
C ALA A 6 -41.27 29.24 -6.82
N VAL A 7 -41.00 28.49 -5.74
CA VAL A 7 -41.52 27.11 -5.57
C VAL A 7 -43.02 27.10 -5.31
N ARG A 8 -43.55 28.11 -4.62
CA ARG A 8 -45.00 28.28 -4.41
C ARG A 8 -45.73 28.63 -5.72
N ASP A 9 -45.09 29.44 -6.56
CA ASP A 9 -45.63 29.88 -7.85
C ASP A 9 -45.53 28.79 -8.93
N ASN A 10 -44.41 28.05 -8.97
CA ASN A 10 -44.19 26.98 -9.93
C ASN A 10 -43.40 25.80 -9.34
N TRP A 11 -44.09 24.67 -9.17
CA TRP A 11 -43.51 23.44 -8.62
C TRP A 11 -42.38 22.85 -9.49
N VAL A 12 -42.30 23.23 -10.77
CA VAL A 12 -41.23 22.82 -11.71
C VAL A 12 -39.85 23.31 -11.25
N VAL A 13 -39.78 24.36 -10.44
CA VAL A 13 -38.50 24.88 -9.88
C VAL A 13 -37.79 23.82 -9.01
N LEU A 14 -38.52 22.89 -8.40
CA LEU A 14 -37.93 21.77 -7.64
C LEU A 14 -37.19 20.76 -8.52
N LEU A 15 -37.45 20.73 -9.83
CA LEU A 15 -36.72 19.85 -10.75
C LEU A 15 -35.28 20.34 -10.99
N ILE A 16 -35.01 21.63 -10.85
CA ILE A 16 -33.68 22.21 -11.08
C ILE A 16 -32.60 21.55 -10.18
N PRO A 17 -32.74 21.51 -8.85
CA PRO A 17 -31.75 20.84 -8.00
C PRO A 17 -31.71 19.32 -8.22
N VAL A 18 -32.82 18.69 -8.61
CA VAL A 18 -32.87 17.26 -8.91
C VAL A 18 -32.03 16.93 -10.14
N PHE A 19 -32.25 17.64 -11.26
CA PHE A 19 -31.46 17.45 -12.47
C PHE A 19 -29.99 17.85 -12.27
N ALA A 20 -29.74 18.95 -11.55
CA ALA A 20 -28.37 19.36 -11.22
C ALA A 20 -27.66 18.29 -10.39
N GLY A 21 -28.35 17.68 -9.41
CA GLY A 21 -27.82 16.58 -8.60
C GLY A 21 -27.54 15.33 -9.43
N VAL A 22 -28.46 14.93 -10.31
CA VAL A 22 -28.30 13.76 -11.18
C VAL A 22 -27.14 13.94 -12.16
N VAL A 23 -27.07 15.08 -12.85
CA VAL A 23 -25.99 15.38 -13.80
C VAL A 23 -24.66 15.49 -13.08
N GLY A 24 -24.62 16.15 -11.92
CA GLY A 24 -23.41 16.25 -11.10
C GLY A 24 -22.91 14.88 -10.63
N TRP A 25 -23.80 14.01 -10.18
CA TRP A 25 -23.46 12.66 -9.75
C TRP A 25 -22.91 11.82 -10.92
N ILE A 26 -23.61 11.80 -12.06
CA ILE A 26 -23.18 11.07 -13.26
C ILE A 26 -21.81 11.56 -13.72
N THR A 27 -21.61 12.88 -13.78
CA THR A 27 -20.35 13.47 -14.23
C THR A 27 -19.20 13.14 -13.29
N ASN A 28 -19.43 13.14 -11.97
CA ASN A 28 -18.40 12.77 -11.00
C ASN A 28 -17.99 11.29 -11.13
N VAL A 29 -18.97 10.39 -11.24
CA VAL A 29 -18.70 8.96 -11.48
C VAL A 29 -17.96 8.75 -12.80
N ALA A 30 -18.38 9.45 -13.86
CA ALA A 30 -17.71 9.40 -15.16
C ALA A 30 -16.27 9.94 -15.09
N ALA A 31 -16.03 11.02 -14.35
CA ALA A 31 -14.70 11.57 -14.16
C ALA A 31 -13.77 10.58 -13.46
N VAL A 32 -14.23 9.95 -12.37
CA VAL A 32 -13.48 8.89 -11.68
C VAL A 32 -13.19 7.73 -12.64
N TRP A 33 -14.18 7.32 -13.44
CA TRP A 33 -13.99 6.26 -14.42
C TRP A 33 -12.94 6.60 -15.49
N LEU A 34 -12.95 7.84 -16.01
CA LEU A 34 -11.98 8.37 -16.99
C LEU A 34 -10.56 8.52 -16.44
N LEU A 35 -10.38 8.59 -15.12
CA LEU A 35 -9.03 8.55 -14.53
C LEU A 35 -8.35 7.20 -14.80
N PHE A 36 -9.12 6.12 -14.77
CA PHE A 36 -8.62 4.75 -14.92
C PHE A 36 -8.75 4.19 -16.35
N HIS A 37 -9.61 4.76 -17.19
CA HIS A 37 -9.87 4.28 -18.56
C HIS A 37 -9.66 5.38 -19.62
N PRO A 38 -9.22 5.01 -20.85
CA PRO A 38 -8.83 3.68 -21.29
C PRO A 38 -7.44 3.29 -20.76
N VAL A 39 -7.25 2.00 -20.50
CA VAL A 39 -6.00 1.44 -19.96
C VAL A 39 -4.86 1.62 -20.96
N GLU A 40 -5.15 1.40 -22.24
CA GLU A 40 -4.23 1.63 -23.36
C GLU A 40 -4.57 2.94 -24.07
N PHE A 41 -3.58 3.55 -24.72
CA PHE A 41 -3.79 4.75 -25.52
C PHE A 41 -4.69 4.46 -26.72
N VAL A 42 -5.85 5.12 -26.77
CA VAL A 42 -6.79 5.03 -27.90
C VAL A 42 -6.69 6.29 -28.73
N GLY A 43 -6.27 6.17 -30.00
CA GLY A 43 -6.19 7.28 -30.93
C GLY A 43 -5.18 7.11 -32.08
N ILE A 44 -5.02 8.16 -32.88
CA ILE A 44 -4.05 8.28 -33.97
C ILE A 44 -2.75 8.88 -33.42
N ARG A 45 -1.70 8.05 -33.35
CA ARG A 45 -0.35 8.52 -33.03
C ARG A 45 0.14 9.47 -34.14
N PRO A 46 0.81 10.60 -33.82
CA PRO A 46 1.35 10.97 -32.51
C PRO A 46 0.55 12.04 -31.74
N TYR A 47 -0.49 12.65 -32.32
CA TYR A 47 -1.09 13.88 -31.76
C TYR A 47 -2.49 13.72 -31.19
N LEU A 48 -3.24 12.69 -31.60
CA LEU A 48 -4.67 12.59 -31.30
C LEU A 48 -4.96 11.28 -30.59
N GLY A 49 -5.00 11.29 -29.27
CA GLY A 49 -5.56 10.18 -28.52
C GLY A 49 -5.75 10.48 -27.06
N PHE A 50 -6.45 9.58 -26.39
CA PHE A 50 -6.81 9.70 -25.01
C PHE A 50 -6.39 8.41 -24.29
N GLN A 51 -5.80 8.58 -23.11
CA GLN A 51 -5.48 7.53 -22.16
C GLN A 51 -5.83 8.03 -20.77
N GLY A 52 -6.34 7.15 -19.92
CA GLY A 52 -6.60 7.50 -18.52
C GLY A 52 -5.34 8.05 -17.85
N ILE A 53 -5.51 9.05 -16.97
CA ILE A 53 -4.40 9.73 -16.30
C ILE A 53 -3.57 8.74 -15.46
N ILE A 54 -4.24 7.83 -14.74
CA ILE A 54 -3.60 6.86 -13.86
C ILE A 54 -2.81 5.80 -14.65
N PRO A 55 -3.38 5.12 -15.66
CA PRO A 55 -2.62 4.20 -16.53
C PRO A 55 -1.42 4.87 -17.21
N ASN A 56 -1.58 6.11 -17.70
CA ASN A 56 -0.49 6.83 -18.36
C ASN A 56 0.67 7.14 -17.39
N ALA A 57 0.35 7.45 -16.13
CA ALA A 57 1.34 7.71 -15.08
C ALA A 57 1.82 6.44 -14.34
N SER A 58 1.30 5.25 -14.68
CA SER A 58 1.49 4.00 -13.90
C SER A 58 2.94 3.66 -13.59
N LYS A 59 3.86 3.82 -14.56
CA LYS A 59 5.28 3.49 -14.41
C LYS A 59 5.97 4.30 -13.31
N ASN A 60 5.64 5.58 -13.17
CA ASN A 60 6.26 6.46 -12.17
C ASN A 60 5.45 6.49 -10.87
N MET A 61 4.13 6.36 -10.97
CA MET A 61 3.24 6.47 -9.83
C MET A 61 3.28 5.22 -8.93
N GLY A 62 3.47 4.02 -9.50
CA GLY A 62 3.54 2.78 -8.72
C GLY A 62 4.71 2.76 -7.73
N ALA A 63 5.90 3.19 -8.18
CA ALA A 63 7.09 3.29 -7.33
C ALA A 63 6.89 4.31 -6.20
N TYR A 64 6.37 5.50 -6.54
CA TYR A 64 6.12 6.56 -5.57
C TYR A 64 5.05 6.18 -4.52
N LEU A 65 4.00 5.47 -4.94
CA LEU A 65 2.99 4.96 -4.02
C LEU A 65 3.58 3.91 -3.06
N ALA A 66 4.40 2.99 -3.57
CA ALA A 66 5.06 2.00 -2.73
C ALA A 66 6.02 2.63 -1.71
N GLU A 67 6.77 3.66 -2.12
CA GLU A 67 7.62 4.47 -1.25
C GLU A 67 6.79 5.14 -0.14
N ILE A 68 5.71 5.85 -0.47
CA ILE A 68 4.84 6.47 0.55
C ILE A 68 4.27 5.43 1.50
N VAL A 69 3.77 4.31 0.99
CA VAL A 69 3.19 3.26 1.83
C VAL A 69 4.24 2.70 2.78
N THR A 70 5.45 2.42 2.28
CA THR A 70 6.53 1.81 3.06
C THR A 70 7.15 2.78 4.06
N GLU A 71 7.35 4.05 3.68
CA GLU A 71 8.03 5.04 4.50
C GLU A 71 7.12 5.79 5.46
N LYS A 72 5.85 6.02 5.07
CA LYS A 72 4.96 6.95 5.80
C LYS A 72 3.73 6.29 6.39
N LEU A 73 3.30 5.15 5.85
CA LEU A 73 2.08 4.47 6.30
C LEU A 73 2.34 3.14 7.00
N LEU A 74 3.52 2.55 6.81
CA LEU A 74 3.95 1.34 7.49
C LEU A 74 4.62 1.68 8.82
N ASP A 75 3.99 1.31 9.93
CA ASP A 75 4.68 1.19 11.22
C ASP A 75 5.01 -0.29 11.44
N LEU A 76 6.31 -0.61 11.60
CA LEU A 76 6.76 -1.97 11.88
C LEU A 76 6.07 -2.54 13.13
N ARG A 77 5.84 -1.72 14.16
CA ARG A 77 5.19 -2.16 15.40
C ARG A 77 3.75 -2.57 15.15
N GLU A 78 3.00 -1.82 14.34
CA GLU A 78 1.63 -2.19 13.97
C GLU A 78 1.59 -3.47 13.12
N LEU A 79 2.55 -3.62 12.20
CA LEU A 79 2.70 -4.85 11.42
C LEU A 79 2.96 -6.08 12.30
N PHE A 80 3.90 -5.98 13.25
CA PHE A 80 4.21 -7.08 14.16
C PHE A 80 3.08 -7.32 15.18
N ALA A 81 2.33 -6.29 15.58
CA ALA A 81 1.19 -6.44 16.48
C ALA A 81 0.00 -7.19 15.86
N GLY A 82 -0.20 -7.07 14.55
CA GLY A 82 -1.23 -7.82 13.81
C GLY A 82 -0.85 -9.26 13.46
N MET A 83 0.40 -9.66 13.72
CA MET A 83 0.92 -10.97 13.37
C MET A 83 0.77 -11.98 14.51
N GLU A 84 0.33 -13.20 14.18
CA GLU A 84 0.19 -14.31 15.13
C GLU A 84 1.55 -14.99 15.40
N PRO A 85 2.14 -14.86 16.60
CA PRO A 85 3.49 -15.36 16.87
C PRO A 85 3.61 -16.88 16.67
N GLU A 86 2.56 -17.62 17.03
CA GLU A 86 2.50 -19.09 16.99
C GLU A 86 2.68 -19.66 15.58
N LYS A 87 2.27 -18.91 14.54
CA LYS A 87 2.41 -19.30 13.13
C LYS A 87 3.76 -18.90 12.53
N ILE A 88 4.40 -17.87 13.07
CA ILE A 88 5.62 -17.27 12.52
C ILE A 88 6.87 -17.86 13.17
N LEU A 89 6.81 -18.13 14.47
CA LEU A 89 7.92 -18.72 15.24
C LEU A 89 8.50 -19.98 14.58
N PRO A 90 7.70 -20.97 14.13
CA PRO A 90 8.25 -22.18 13.51
C PRO A 90 9.06 -21.91 12.24
N THR A 91 8.68 -20.87 11.48
CA THR A 91 9.33 -20.48 10.23
C THR A 91 10.58 -19.63 10.48
N MET A 92 10.58 -18.77 11.50
CA MET A 92 11.72 -17.92 11.83
C MET A 92 12.77 -18.62 12.71
N LYS A 93 12.36 -19.59 13.53
CA LYS A 93 13.23 -20.28 14.48
C LYS A 93 14.52 -20.86 13.86
N PRO A 94 14.50 -21.53 12.69
CA PRO A 94 15.72 -22.07 12.09
C PRO A 94 16.71 -20.96 11.67
N ALA A 95 16.20 -19.85 11.13
CA ALA A 95 17.03 -18.73 10.71
C ALA A 95 17.63 -17.99 11.91
N LEU A 96 16.84 -17.80 12.97
CA LEU A 96 17.32 -17.19 14.21
C LEU A 96 18.38 -18.03 14.91
N HIS A 97 18.22 -19.36 14.95
CA HIS A 97 19.24 -20.24 15.50
C HIS A 97 20.53 -20.19 14.68
N ALA A 98 20.45 -20.30 13.36
CA ALA A 98 21.64 -20.24 12.51
C ALA A 98 22.43 -18.93 12.69
N MET A 99 21.74 -17.79 12.78
CA MET A 99 22.38 -16.50 13.05
C MET A 99 22.96 -16.40 14.46
N ALA A 100 22.27 -16.96 15.46
CA ALA A 100 22.77 -16.98 16.83
C ALA A 100 24.03 -17.83 16.96
N ASP A 101 24.05 -19.00 16.31
CA ASP A 101 25.19 -19.91 16.31
C ASP A 101 26.41 -19.25 15.64
N GLU A 102 26.20 -18.59 14.49
CA GLU A 102 27.26 -17.86 13.78
C GLU A 102 27.87 -16.74 14.64
N VAL A 103 27.03 -15.91 15.28
CA VAL A 103 27.49 -14.83 16.16
C VAL A 103 28.18 -15.37 17.41
N LEU A 104 27.69 -16.47 17.98
CA LEU A 104 28.31 -17.12 19.14
C LEU A 104 29.67 -17.71 18.79
N GLU A 105 29.80 -18.34 17.63
CA GLU A 105 31.06 -18.94 17.15
C GLU A 105 32.11 -17.86 16.87
N GLU A 106 31.71 -16.74 16.27
CA GLU A 106 32.56 -15.58 16.02
C GLU A 106 32.99 -14.90 17.34
N ALA A 107 32.04 -14.59 18.22
CA ALA A 107 32.32 -13.93 19.50
C ALA A 107 33.17 -14.79 20.43
N ALA A 108 32.93 -16.11 20.46
CA ALA A 108 33.73 -17.04 21.24
C ALA A 108 35.14 -17.24 20.66
N GLY A 109 35.27 -17.18 19.34
CA GLY A 109 36.55 -17.20 18.64
C GLY A 109 37.44 -15.99 18.95
N GLU A 110 36.85 -14.80 19.12
CA GLU A 110 37.61 -13.59 19.47
C GLU A 110 37.99 -13.50 20.96
N HIS A 111 37.05 -13.75 21.88
CA HIS A 111 37.23 -13.39 23.29
C HIS A 111 37.56 -14.58 24.21
N ALA A 112 37.24 -15.81 23.80
CA ALA A 112 37.35 -17.00 24.66
C ALA A 112 37.90 -18.23 23.91
N ALA A 113 38.74 -18.03 22.90
CA ALA A 113 39.24 -19.09 22.02
C ALA A 113 39.79 -20.34 22.75
N GLN A 114 40.51 -20.14 23.86
CA GLN A 114 41.05 -21.25 24.67
C GLN A 114 39.98 -22.04 25.44
N MET A 115 38.92 -21.37 25.94
CA MET A 115 37.83 -22.04 26.65
C MET A 115 36.83 -22.66 25.68
N TRP A 116 36.54 -21.97 24.57
CA TRP A 116 35.66 -22.46 23.52
C TRP A 116 36.24 -23.70 22.83
N GLY A 117 37.52 -23.71 22.49
CA GLY A 117 38.19 -24.88 21.89
C GLY A 117 38.19 -26.12 22.80
N ALA A 118 38.11 -25.94 24.12
CA ALA A 118 38.14 -27.02 25.11
C ALA A 118 36.74 -27.52 25.53
N MET A 119 35.66 -26.87 25.09
CA MET A 119 34.29 -27.28 25.40
C MET A 119 33.82 -28.44 24.52
N ASP A 120 33.08 -29.38 25.14
CA ASP A 120 32.48 -30.55 24.49
C ASP A 120 31.48 -30.15 23.40
N GLU A 121 31.36 -30.95 22.34
CA GLU A 121 30.48 -30.66 21.19
C GLU A 121 29.00 -30.54 21.59
N ASN A 122 28.58 -31.25 22.65
CA ASN A 122 27.21 -31.15 23.17
C ASN A 122 26.86 -29.79 23.80
N VAL A 123 27.86 -29.03 24.25
CA VAL A 123 27.68 -27.69 24.86
C VAL A 123 27.62 -26.61 23.79
N LYS A 124 28.21 -26.86 22.61
CA LYS A 124 28.22 -25.91 21.48
C LYS A 124 27.00 -26.04 20.57
N ALA A 125 26.32 -27.18 20.62
CA ALA A 125 25.17 -27.50 19.77
C ALA A 125 23.79 -27.28 20.45
N GLN A 126 23.77 -26.64 21.63
CA GLN A 126 22.58 -26.47 22.47
C GLN A 126 22.17 -25.00 22.58
#